data_AF-A0A0F9BLM1-F1
#
_entry.id   AF-A0A0F9BLM1-F1
#
_cell.length_a   1.000
_cell.length_b   1.000
_cell.length_c   1.000
_cell.angle_alpha   90.00
_cell.angle_beta   90.00
_cell.angle_gamma   90.00
#
_symmetry.space_group_name_H-M   'P 1'
#
loop_
_entity.id
_entity.type
_entity.pdbx_description
1 polymer ?
#
loop_
_entity_poly.entity_id
_entity_poly.type
_entity_poly.pdbx_seq_one_letter_code
_entity_poly.pdbx_strand_id
1 'polypeptide(L)'
;ENLVPDDLNYSSDIFVHDLTTGETKRVSVAFDSTEGNGTSYALSISGNGKYVAFESEATNLVPDDFNNRIDIFVAPFRMEQ
;
A
#
# COMPACT_ATOMS: atom_id res chain seq x y z
N GLU A 1 -13.06 4.66 10.06
CA GLU A 1 -12.66 3.42 10.75
C GLU A 1 -11.41 2.90 10.08
N ASN A 2 -10.56 2.24 10.85
CA ASN A 2 -9.38 1.60 10.33
C ASN A 2 -9.75 0.18 9.82
N LEU A 3 -9.32 -0.18 8.60
CA LEU A 3 -9.61 -1.47 7.96
C LEU A 3 -8.70 -2.61 8.45
N VAL A 4 -7.55 -2.33 9.09
CA VAL A 4 -6.62 -3.32 9.65
C VAL A 4 -6.03 -2.84 10.98
N PRO A 5 -5.79 -3.68 12.01
CA PRO A 5 -5.40 -3.21 13.35
C PRO A 5 -4.16 -2.29 13.43
N ASP A 6 -3.24 -2.36 12.46
CA ASP A 6 -1.95 -1.66 12.45
C ASP A 6 -1.88 -0.48 11.46
N ASP A 7 -3.02 0.09 11.08
CA ASP A 7 -3.10 1.42 10.44
C ASP A 7 -3.21 2.52 11.51
N LEU A 8 -2.08 3.19 11.73
CA LEU A 8 -1.80 4.10 12.85
C LEU A 8 -1.27 5.46 12.35
N ASN A 9 -1.02 5.62 11.05
CA ASN A 9 -0.49 6.85 10.46
C ASN A 9 -1.53 7.97 10.29
N TYR A 10 -2.81 7.69 10.54
CA TYR A 10 -3.94 8.61 10.33
C TYR A 10 -4.04 9.19 8.91
N SER A 11 -3.42 8.54 7.93
CA SER A 11 -3.36 8.92 6.53
C SER A 11 -4.21 7.97 5.69
N SER A 12 -4.54 8.36 4.45
CA SER A 12 -5.22 7.41 3.56
C SER A 12 -4.24 6.39 3.03
N ASP A 13 -4.61 5.11 3.11
CA ASP A 13 -3.82 3.97 2.66
C ASP A 13 -4.52 3.21 1.52
N ILE A 14 -3.76 2.39 0.80
CA ILE A 14 -4.28 1.50 -0.23
C ILE A 14 -4.45 0.11 0.36
N PHE A 15 -5.68 -0.40 0.30
CA PHE A 15 -6.04 -1.73 0.75
C PHE A 15 -6.55 -2.57 -0.43
N VAL A 16 -6.20 -3.86 -0.42
CA VAL A 16 -6.79 -4.86 -1.32
C VAL A 16 -7.58 -5.83 -0.47
N HIS A 17 -8.78 -6.15 -0.94
CA HIS A 17 -9.66 -7.14 -0.32
C HIS A 17 -9.79 -8.35 -1.23
N ASP A 18 -9.45 -9.52 -0.71
CA ASP A 18 -9.65 -10.78 -1.39
C ASP A 18 -11.09 -11.25 -1.18
N LEU A 19 -11.84 -11.37 -2.28
CA LEU A 19 -13.25 -11.76 -2.25
C LEU A 19 -13.49 -13.26 -2.04
N THR A 20 -12.45 -14.08 -2.20
CA THR A 20 -12.48 -15.54 -1.98
C THR A 20 -12.29 -15.84 -0.50
N THR A 21 -11.29 -15.21 0.14
CA THR A 21 -10.95 -15.45 1.55
C THR A 21 -11.63 -14.48 2.51
N GLY A 22 -12.08 -13.32 2.01
CA GLY A 22 -12.61 -12.22 2.82
C GLY A 22 -11.52 -11.42 3.56
N GLU A 23 -10.24 -11.61 3.22
CA GLU A 23 -9.12 -10.96 3.89
C GLU A 23 -8.86 -9.56 3.29
N THR A 24 -8.62 -8.57 4.14
CA THR A 24 -8.16 -7.23 3.74
C THR A 24 -6.70 -7.02 4.12
N LYS A 25 -5.86 -6.55 3.19
CA LYS A 25 -4.46 -6.21 3.44
C LYS A 25 -4.15 -4.80 2.98
N ARG A 26 -3.32 -4.08 3.74
CA ARG A 26 -2.68 -2.85 3.27
C ARG A 26 -1.57 -3.20 2.29
N VAL A 27 -1.55 -2.53 1.15
CA VAL A 27 -0.51 -2.70 0.11
C VAL A 27 0.41 -1.49 -0.03
N SER A 28 0.02 -0.32 0.51
CA SER A 28 0.89 0.87 0.66
C SER A 28 1.85 0.73 1.84
N VAL A 29 2.68 -0.33 1.82
CA VAL A 29 3.69 -0.61 2.85
C VAL A 29 5.08 -0.69 2.25
N ALA A 30 6.09 -0.46 3.09
CA ALA A 30 7.48 -0.74 2.75
C ALA A 30 7.71 -2.24 2.53
N PHE A 31 8.86 -2.62 1.94
CA PHE A 31 9.17 -4.02 1.66
C PHE A 31 9.17 -4.94 2.90
N ASP A 32 9.48 -4.38 4.07
CA ASP A 32 9.45 -5.08 5.36
C ASP A 32 8.07 -5.03 6.06
N SER A 33 7.03 -4.59 5.33
CA SER A 33 5.66 -4.38 5.81
C SER A 33 5.48 -3.19 6.77
N THR A 34 6.51 -2.33 6.93
CA THR A 34 6.35 -1.09 7.69
C THR A 34 5.29 -0.19 7.04
N GLU A 35 4.45 0.41 7.88
CA GLU A 35 3.46 1.41 7.47
C GLU A 35 4.11 2.61 6.77
N GLY A 36 3.52 3.05 5.65
CA GLY A 36 3.88 4.31 5.01
C GLY A 36 3.54 5.50 5.92
N ASN A 37 4.41 6.49 6.02
CA ASN A 37 4.23 7.66 6.89
C ASN A 37 3.47 8.82 6.23
N GLY A 38 2.76 8.57 5.12
CA GLY A 38 2.09 9.59 4.32
C GLY A 38 0.94 9.02 3.49
N THR A 39 0.16 9.94 2.91
CA THR A 39 -1.06 9.59 2.15
C THR A 39 -0.72 8.86 0.86
N SER A 40 -1.49 7.83 0.53
CA SER A 40 -1.45 7.11 -0.74
C SER A 40 -2.78 7.22 -1.50
N TYR A 41 -2.73 7.32 -2.83
CA TYR A 41 -3.90 7.51 -3.70
C TYR A 41 -3.71 6.95 -5.13
N ALA A 42 -4.73 7.12 -5.98
CA ALA A 42 -4.71 6.82 -7.42
C ALA A 42 -4.37 5.36 -7.80
N LEU A 43 -5.14 4.40 -7.27
CA LEU A 43 -4.87 2.97 -7.45
C LEU A 43 -5.18 2.42 -8.85
N SER A 44 -4.33 1.52 -9.34
CA SER A 44 -4.61 0.62 -10.46
C SER A 44 -4.16 -0.80 -10.13
N ILE A 45 -5.00 -1.81 -10.40
CA ILE A 45 -4.66 -3.22 -10.22
C ILE A 45 -4.42 -3.89 -11.57
N SER A 46 -3.33 -4.64 -11.67
CA SER A 46 -3.05 -5.48 -12.85
C SER A 46 -4.19 -6.47 -13.11
N GLY A 47 -4.47 -6.80 -14.38
CA GLY A 47 -5.60 -7.67 -14.74
C GLY A 47 -5.54 -9.09 -14.19
N ASN A 48 -4.38 -9.53 -13.69
CA ASN A 48 -4.21 -10.81 -13.00
C ASN A 48 -4.14 -10.67 -11.46
N GLY A 49 -4.37 -9.48 -10.92
CA GLY A 49 -4.41 -9.21 -9.47
C GLY A 49 -3.05 -9.24 -8.76
N LYS A 50 -1.92 -9.39 -9.46
CA LYS A 50 -0.60 -9.62 -8.82
C LYS A 50 0.15 -8.36 -8.42
N TYR A 51 -0.25 -7.23 -8.98
CA TYR A 51 0.41 -5.94 -8.77
C TYR A 51 -0.62 -4.82 -8.61
N VAL A 52 -0.29 -3.89 -7.73
CA VAL A 52 -1.01 -2.63 -7.51
C VAL A 52 -0.05 -1.48 -7.76
N ALA A 53 -0.42 -0.56 -8.64
CA ALA A 53 0.26 0.71 -8.83
C ALA A 53 -0.49 1.80 -8.06
N PHE A 54 0.25 2.68 -7.37
CA PHE A 54 -0.32 3.78 -6.59
C PHE A 54 0.67 4.95 -6.46
N GLU A 55 0.13 6.13 -6.19
CA GLU A 55 0.90 7.32 -5.82
C GLU A 55 1.00 7.41 -4.29
N SER A 56 2.14 7.89 -3.77
CA SER A 56 2.31 8.09 -2.33
C SER A 56 3.17 9.30 -1.99
N GLU A 57 2.81 9.97 -0.89
CA GLU A 57 3.60 11.02 -0.22
C GLU A 57 4.53 10.46 0.86
N ALA A 58 4.50 9.14 1.10
CA ALA A 58 5.25 8.50 2.17
C ALA A 58 6.74 8.43 1.82
N THR A 59 7.58 8.98 2.71
CA THR A 59 9.05 9.06 2.54
C THR A 59 9.79 7.83 3.06
N ASN A 60 9.06 6.77 3.43
CA ASN A 60 9.60 5.57 4.08
C ASN A 60 9.18 4.25 3.40
N LEU A 61 8.56 4.29 2.22
CA LEU A 61 8.21 3.08 1.46
C LEU A 61 9.44 2.42 0.83
N VAL A 62 10.46 3.22 0.51
CA VAL A 62 11.77 2.74 0.05
C VAL A 62 12.88 3.53 0.77
N PRO A 63 14.08 2.94 0.93
CA PRO A 63 15.23 3.68 1.42
C PRO A 63 15.55 4.88 0.53
N ASP A 64 16.05 5.94 1.16
CA ASP A 64 16.55 7.15 0.50
C ASP A 64 15.52 8.00 -0.27
N ASP A 65 14.23 7.84 0.04
CA ASP A 65 13.16 8.70 -0.49
C ASP A 65 13.01 10.01 0.32
N PHE A 66 13.86 11.00 0.03
CA PHE A 66 13.95 12.24 0.81
C PHE A 66 13.52 13.50 0.05
N ASN A 67 12.97 13.35 -1.17
CA ASN A 67 12.72 14.48 -2.06
C ASN A 67 11.43 15.26 -1.67
N ASN A 68 10.61 14.73 -0.74
CA ASN A 68 9.30 15.24 -0.34
C ASN A 68 8.36 15.47 -1.55
N ARG A 69 8.45 14.61 -2.55
CA ARG A 69 7.58 14.57 -3.71
C ARG A 69 6.71 13.32 -3.66
N ILE A 70 5.65 13.37 -4.48
CA ILE A 70 4.81 12.21 -4.71
C ILE A 70 5.56 11.32 -5.69
N ASP A 71 5.70 10.05 -5.32
CA ASP A 71 6.31 9.02 -6.14
C ASP A 71 5.29 7.94 -6.52
N ILE A 72 5.53 7.28 -7.66
CA ILE A 72 4.70 6.18 -8.15
C ILE A 72 5.35 4.86 -7.76
N PHE A 73 4.62 4.05 -7.00
CA PHE A 73 5.07 2.74 -6.52
C PHE A 73 4.29 1.60 -7.19
N VAL A 74 4.93 0.43 -7.30
CA VAL A 74 4.28 -0.82 -7.70
C VAL A 74 4.55 -1.87 -6.62
N ALA A 75 3.51 -2.24 -5.89
CA ALA A 75 3.59 -3.28 -4.86
C ALA A 75 3.12 -4.64 -5.40
N PRO A 76 3.81 -5.74 -5.09
CA PRO A 76 3.29 -7.06 -5.34
C PRO A 76 2.14 -7.34 -4.37
N PHE A 77 1.02 -7.83 -4.90
CA PHE A 77 -0.03 -8.44 -4.10
C PHE A 77 0.07 -9.95 -4.28
N ARG A 78 0.55 -10.62 -3.23
CA ARG A 78 0.56 -12.09 -3.16
C ARG A 78 -0.43 -12.53 -2.10
N MET A 79 -1.47 -13.22 -2.54
CA MET A 79 -2.28 -14.03 -1.65
C MET A 79 -1.57 -15.36 -1.49
N GLU A 80 -1.22 -15.71 -0.25
CA GLU A 80 -0.91 -17.11 0.04
C GLU A 80 -2.20 -17.92 -0.20
N GLN A 81 -2.08 -19.00 -0.96
CA GLN A 81 -3.17 -19.95 -1.20
C GLN A 81 -3.34 -20.86 0.01
#